data_AF-A0A2E9KS64-F1
#
_entry.id   AF-A0A2E9KS64-F1
#
_cell.length_a   1.000
_cell.length_b   1.000
_cell.length_c   1.000
_cell.angle_alpha   90.00
_cell.angle_beta   90.00
_cell.angle_gamma   90.00
#
_symmetry.space_group_name_H-M   'P 1'
#
loop_
_entity.id
_entity.type
_entity.pdbx_description
1 polymer ?
#
loop_
_entity_poly.entity_id
_entity_poly.type
_entity_poly.pdbx_seq_one_letter_code
_entity_poly.pdbx_strand_id
1 'polypeptide(L)' 'MTRLIIITAVYTLPNISYACATCYGASDAPATIGMNWAIMTLLGVTGTMLGSVATVMIRLKNRAKKFRTRSKDI' A
#
# COMPACT_ATOMS: atom_id res chain seq x y z
N MET A 1 -2.94 -3.84 -17.90
CA MET A 1 -2.07 -2.82 -18.54
C MET A 1 -2.47 -1.40 -18.16
N THR A 2 -3.77 -1.06 -18.19
CA THR A 2 -4.32 0.26 -17.82
C THR A 2 -3.95 0.73 -16.40
N ARG A 3 -3.85 -0.19 -15.43
CA ARG A 3 -3.45 0.14 -14.06
C ARG A 3 -2.02 0.67 -13.92
N LEU A 4 -1.10 0.20 -14.76
CA LEU A 4 0.29 0.68 -14.74
C LEU A 4 0.39 2.11 -15.26
N ILE A 5 -0.38 2.45 -16.30
CA ILE A 5 -0.42 3.80 -16.89
C ILE A 5 -0.94 4.84 -15.89
N ILE A 6 -1.94 4.49 -15.07
CA ILE A 6 -2.46 5.37 -14.02
C ILE A 6 -1.40 5.64 -12.95
N ILE A 7 -0.62 4.62 -12.59
CA ILE A 7 0.45 4.73 -11.59
C ILE A 7 1.59 5.61 -12.11
N THR A 8 2.00 5.45 -13.37
CA THR A 8 3.03 6.32 -13.97
C THR A 8 2.54 7.75 -14.17
N ALA A 9 1.28 7.95 -14.55
CA ALA A 9 0.69 9.28 -14.70
C ALA A 9 0.60 10.06 -13.38
N VAL A 10 0.29 9.38 -12.27
CA VAL A 10 0.34 9.99 -10.92
C VAL A 10 1.77 10.37 -10.52
N TYR A 11 2.76 9.58 -10.94
CA TYR A 11 4.17 9.83 -10.61
C TYR A 11 4.79 10.98 -11.41
N THR A 12 4.26 11.29 -12.60
CA THR A 12 4.79 12.33 -13.51
C THR A 12 4.07 13.67 -13.44
N LEU A 13 3.15 13.88 -12.48
CA LEU A 13 2.63 15.21 -12.12
C LEU A 13 3.25 15.75 -10.81
N PRO A 14 4.59 15.93 -10.70
CA PRO A 14 5.23 16.47 -9.51
C PRO A 14 4.98 17.97 -9.30
N ASN A 15 4.45 18.69 -10.30
CA ASN A 15 4.31 20.15 -10.27
C ASN A 15 3.19 20.65 -9.34
N ILE A 16 2.28 19.78 -8.90
CA ILE A 16 1.25 20.08 -7.89
C ILE A 16 1.56 19.43 -6.53
N SER A 17 2.60 18.58 -6.49
CA SER A 17 3.03 17.82 -5.32
C SER A 17 4.42 18.21 -4.82
N TYR A 18 4.98 19.31 -5.32
CA TYR A 18 5.81 20.17 -4.47
C TYR A 18 4.87 20.76 -3.41
N ALA A 19 4.74 20.03 -2.32
CA ALA A 19 4.09 20.50 -1.11
C ALA A 19 4.54 21.94 -0.86
N CYS A 20 3.59 22.88 -0.93
CA CYS A 20 3.81 24.27 -0.52
C CYS A 20 4.47 24.24 0.87
N ALA A 21 5.39 25.15 1.16
CA ALA A 21 6.12 25.23 2.43
C ALA A 21 5.20 25.31 3.68
N THR A 22 3.89 25.42 3.49
CA THR A 22 2.84 25.26 4.50
C THR A 22 2.47 23.81 4.83
N CYS A 23 2.64 22.85 3.91
CA CYS A 23 2.17 21.45 4.04
C CYS A 23 3.20 20.47 4.64
N TYR A 24 4.50 20.79 4.65
CA TYR A 24 5.52 19.95 5.28
C TYR A 24 6.14 20.56 6.56
N GLY A 25 5.95 21.87 6.80
CA GLY A 25 6.61 22.57 7.91
C GLY A 25 8.14 22.48 7.84
N ALA A 26 8.86 23.24 8.65
CA ALA A 26 10.29 22.97 8.81
C ALA A 26 10.46 21.52 9.33
N SER A 27 11.35 20.73 8.75
CA SER A 27 11.61 19.33 9.15
C SER A 27 11.98 19.18 10.64
N ASP A 28 12.44 20.27 11.24
CA ASP A 28 12.98 20.42 12.59
C ASP A 28 12.00 21.11 13.56
N ALA A 29 10.81 21.50 13.09
CA ALA A 29 9.77 22.06 13.95
C ALA A 29 9.06 20.95 14.77
N PRO A 30 8.68 21.22 16.04
CA PRO A 30 7.95 20.27 16.88
C PRO A 30 6.64 19.76 16.27
N ALA A 31 5.98 20.59 15.44
CA ALA A 31 4.76 20.23 14.73
C ALA A 31 5.00 19.13 13.68
N THR A 32 6.16 19.12 13.01
CA THR A 32 6.49 18.18 11.94
C THR A 32 6.85 16.80 12.49
N ILE A 33 7.43 16.72 13.69
CA ILE A 33 7.73 15.44 14.35
C ILE A 33 6.43 14.63 14.53
N GLY A 34 5.37 15.25 15.05
CA GLY A 34 4.09 14.59 15.28
C GLY A 34 3.40 14.15 13.99
N MET A 35 3.50 14.98 12.94
CA MET A 35 2.93 14.65 11.62
C MET A 35 3.63 13.46 10.95
N ASN A 36 4.96 13.32 11.05
CA ASN A 36 5.67 12.19 10.47
C ASN A 36 5.29 10.87 11.16
N TRP A 37 5.14 10.88 12.48
CA TRP A 37 4.63 9.72 13.23
C TRP A 37 3.20 9.37 12.82
N ALA A 38 2.33 10.36 12.62
CA ALA A 38 0.96 10.12 12.14
C ALA A 38 0.94 9.46 10.76
N ILE A 39 1.76 9.92 9.82
CA ILE A 39 1.90 9.31 8.48
C ILE A 39 2.32 7.84 8.60
N MET A 40 3.33 7.54 9.43
CA MET A 40 3.79 6.15 9.65
C MET A 40 2.66 5.25 10.19
N THR A 41 1.81 5.75 11.09
CA THR A 41 0.65 4.98 11.57
C THR A 41 -0.38 4.74 10.48
N LEU A 42 -0.66 5.74 9.64
CA LEU A 42 -1.63 5.63 8.54
C LEU A 42 -1.17 4.60 7.50
N LEU A 43 0.11 4.63 7.13
CA LEU A 43 0.72 3.64 6.24
C LEU A 43 0.76 2.25 6.87
N GLY A 44 1.06 2.15 8.16
CA GLY A 44 1.04 0.89 8.89
C GLY A 44 -0.34 0.24 8.89
N VAL A 45 -1.39 0.99 9.21
CA VAL A 45 -2.76 0.46 9.27
C VAL A 45 -3.27 0.09 7.88
N THR A 46 -3.08 0.95 6.87
CA THR A 46 -3.50 0.63 5.50
C THR A 46 -2.73 -0.54 4.92
N GLY A 47 -1.41 -0.58 5.11
CA GLY A 47 -0.56 -1.68 4.68
C GLY A 47 -0.94 -3.02 5.32
N THR A 48 -1.25 -3.02 6.61
CA THR A 48 -1.70 -4.24 7.32
C THR A 48 -3.07 -4.71 6.83
N MET A 49 -4.02 -3.80 6.57
CA MET A 49 -5.33 -4.15 6.02
C MET A 49 -5.20 -4.81 4.65
N LEU A 50 -4.44 -4.22 3.72
CA LEU A 50 -4.22 -4.81 2.40
C LEU A 50 -3.45 -6.14 2.50
N GLY A 51 -2.43 -6.21 3.36
CA GLY A 51 -1.64 -7.41 3.60
C GLY A 51 -2.47 -8.58 4.14
N SER A 52 -3.42 -8.30 5.04
CA SER A 52 -4.31 -9.31 5.60
C SER A 52 -5.19 -9.97 4.53
N VAL A 53 -5.83 -9.18 3.67
CA VAL A 53 -6.69 -9.67 2.58
C VAL A 53 -5.88 -10.47 1.56
N ALA A 54 -4.70 -9.97 1.19
CA ALA A 54 -3.81 -10.67 0.26
C ALA A 54 -3.37 -12.04 0.81
N THR A 55 -3.09 -12.12 2.11
CA THR A 55 -2.68 -13.36 2.78
C THR A 55 -3.78 -14.41 2.69
N VAL A 56 -5.03 -14.03 2.97
CA VAL A 56 -6.19 -14.93 2.87
C VAL A 56 -6.33 -15.47 1.45
N MET A 57 -6.24 -14.59 0.44
CA MET A 57 -6.38 -14.99 -0.96
C MET A 57 -5.29 -16.00 -1.39
N ILE A 58 -4.05 -15.81 -0.94
CA ILE A 58 -2.94 -16.76 -1.20
C ILE A 58 -3.19 -18.10 -0.49
N ARG A 59 -3.64 -18.08 0.76
CA ARG A 59 -3.93 -19.30 1.53
C ARG A 59 -5.04 -20.13 0.87
N LEU A 60 -6.11 -19.49 0.40
CA LEU A 60 -7.19 -20.15 -0.33
C LEU A 60 -6.70 -20.75 -1.65
N LYS A 61 -5.90 -20.01 -2.43
CA LYS A 61 -5.29 -20.51 -3.68
C LYS A 61 -4.46 -21.77 -3.43
N ASN A 62 -3.62 -21.78 -2.40
CA ASN A 62 -2.77 -22.92 -2.07
C ASN A 62 -3.60 -24.13 -1.61
N ARG A 63 -4.65 -23.91 -0.81
CA ARG A 63 -5.58 -24.97 -0.41
C ARG A 63 -6.31 -25.55 -1.62
N ALA A 64 -6.86 -24.70 -2.49
CA ALA A 64 -7.57 -25.13 -3.71
C ALA A 64 -6.68 -25.99 -4.63
N LYS A 65 -5.39 -25.64 -4.78
CA LYS A 65 -4.44 -26.48 -5.52
C LYS A 65 -4.31 -27.88 -4.91
N LYS A 66 -4.22 -27.99 -3.59
CA LYS A 66 -4.11 -29.27 -2.87
C LYS A 66 -5.37 -30.14 -3.01
N PHE A 67 -6.55 -29.54 -3.00
CA PHE A 67 -7.80 -30.26 -3.26
C PHE A 67 -7.90 -30.75 -4.71
N ARG A 68 -7.52 -29.92 -5.68
CA ARG A 68 -7.53 -30.30 -7.11
C ARG A 68 -6.59 -31.46 -7.42
N THR A 69 -5.42 -31.54 -6.77
CA THR A 69 -4.50 -32.67 -6.94
C THR A 69 -5.03 -33.96 -6.32
N ARG A 70 -5.76 -33.89 -5.19
CA ARG A 70 -6.36 -35.08 -4.55
C ARG A 70 -7.47 -35.72 -5.39
N SER A 71 -8.31 -34.91 -6.06
CA SER A 71 -9.36 -35.42 -6.96
C SER A 71 -8.83 -35.96 -8.29
N LYS A 72 -7.58 -35.70 -8.66
CA LYS A 72 -6.97 -36.27 -9.86
C LYS A 72 -6.31 -37.64 -9.61
N ASP A 73 -6.23 -38.04 -8.34
CA ASP A 73 -5.61 -39.28 -7.85
C ASP A 73 -6.65 -40.32 -7.39
N ILE A 74 -7.94 -40.00 -7.50
CA ILE A 74 -9.08 -40.90 -7.24
C ILE A 74 -9.76 -41.32 -8.53
#